data_AF-A8B4N0-F1
#
_entry.id   AF-A8B4N0-F1
#
_cell.length_a   1.000
_cell.length_b   1.000
_cell.length_c   1.000
_cell.angle_alpha   90.00
_cell.angle_beta   90.00
_cell.angle_gamma   90.00
#
_symmetry.space_group_name_H-M   'P 1'
#
loop_
_entity.id
_entity.type
_entity.pdbx_description
1 polymer ?
#
loop_
_entity_poly.entity_id
_entity_poly.type
_entity_poly.pdbx_seq_one_letter_code
_entity_poly.pdbx_strand_id
1 'polypeptide(L)'
;MSSQNRVTEFLQVRNQLESNYKDSKERLKELVDELSNLKQKAKDCLRKHDREGAKRHLYRMQGIRGQVDLIVIVIKKQQALISELDVKLSHIQS
;
A
#
# COMPACT_ATOMS: atom_id res chain seq x y z
N MET A 1 -13.65 20.89 27.38
CA MET A 1 -13.27 19.49 27.08
C MET A 1 -11.82 19.31 27.49
N SER A 2 -11.51 18.32 28.34
CA SER A 2 -10.19 18.18 28.97
C SER A 2 -9.12 17.79 27.95
N SER A 3 -7.89 18.28 28.15
CA SER A 3 -6.70 17.93 27.35
C SER A 3 -6.47 16.41 27.24
N GLN A 4 -6.85 15.65 28.27
CA GLN A 4 -6.82 14.18 28.29
C GLN A 4 -7.68 13.54 27.19
N ASN A 5 -8.90 14.03 26.96
CA ASN A 5 -9.77 13.48 25.91
C ASN A 5 -9.15 13.66 24.51
N ARG A 6 -8.50 14.80 24.29
CA ARG A 6 -7.85 15.12 23.01
C ARG A 6 -6.63 14.24 22.73
N VAL A 7 -5.85 13.91 23.77
CA VAL A 7 -4.72 12.96 23.64
C VAL A 7 -5.23 11.55 23.31
N THR A 8 -6.29 11.09 23.98
CA THR A 8 -6.89 9.79 23.70
C THR A 8 -7.42 9.70 22.27
N GLU A 9 -8.11 10.73 21.78
CA GLU A 9 -8.58 10.79 20.39
C GLU A 9 -7.41 10.74 19.39
N PHE A 10 -6.34 11.50 19.62
CA PHE A 10 -5.16 11.45 18.76
C PHE A 10 -4.48 10.08 18.75
N LEU A 11 -4.38 9.42 19.90
CA LEU A 11 -3.83 8.06 20.00
C LEU A 11 -4.70 7.04 19.27
N GLN A 12 -6.03 7.13 19.36
CA GLN A 12 -6.95 6.25 18.63
C GLN A 12 -6.79 6.41 17.12
N VAL A 13 -6.76 7.66 16.63
CA VAL A 13 -6.56 7.96 15.19
C VAL A 13 -5.20 7.45 14.71
N ARG A 14 -4.14 7.67 15.50
CA ARG A 14 -2.79 7.17 15.21
C ARG A 14 -2.77 5.64 15.08
N ASN A 15 -3.35 4.92 16.04
CA ASN A 15 -3.39 3.46 16.03
C ASN A 15 -4.17 2.93 14.82
N GLN A 16 -5.28 3.57 14.45
CA GLN A 16 -6.03 3.20 13.24
C GLN A 16 -5.20 3.44 11.97
N LEU A 17 -4.48 4.56 11.88
CA LEU A 17 -3.59 4.85 10.76
C LEU A 17 -2.43 3.84 10.67
N GLU A 18 -1.84 3.44 11.79
CA GLU A 18 -0.81 2.40 11.83
C GLU A 18 -1.33 1.04 11.33
N SER A 19 -2.55 0.65 11.73
CA SER A 19 -3.20 -0.56 11.21
C SER A 19 -3.40 -0.46 9.70
N ASN A 20 -4.00 0.64 9.22
CA ASN A 20 -4.25 0.85 7.78
C ASN A 20 -2.94 0.87 6.97
N TYR A 21 -1.87 1.41 7.54
CA TYR A 21 -0.54 1.43 6.93
C TYR A 21 0.05 0.02 6.79
N LYS A 22 -0.11 -0.82 7.82
CA LYS A 22 0.29 -2.23 7.77
C LYS A 22 -0.49 -2.99 6.68
N ASP A 23 -1.80 -2.83 6.64
CA ASP A 23 -2.66 -3.48 5.65
C ASP A 23 -2.31 -3.02 4.22
N SER A 24 -2.03 -1.73 4.05
CA SER A 24 -1.61 -1.18 2.75
C SER A 24 -0.28 -1.74 2.28
N LYS A 25 0.68 -1.97 3.20
CA LYS A 25 1.96 -2.62 2.89
C LYS A 25 1.79 -4.09 2.53
N GLU A 26 0.91 -4.81 3.22
CA GLU A 26 0.59 -6.20 2.89
C GLU A 26 -0.04 -6.27 1.49
N ARG A 27 -1.00 -5.39 1.21
CA ARG A 27 -1.59 -5.28 -0.13
C ARG A 27 -0.57 -4.98 -1.22
N LEU A 28 0.40 -4.10 -0.97
CA LEU A 28 1.49 -3.84 -1.91
C LEU A 28 2.30 -5.10 -2.20
N LYS A 29 2.60 -5.90 -1.17
CA LYS A 29 3.32 -7.17 -1.34
C LYS A 29 2.55 -8.14 -2.24
N GLU A 30 1.24 -8.31 -2.00
CA GLU A 30 0.38 -9.15 -2.83
C GLU A 30 0.39 -8.72 -4.32
N LEU A 31 0.29 -7.42 -4.58
CA LEU A 31 0.31 -6.88 -5.94
C LEU A 31 1.66 -7.12 -6.64
N VAL A 32 2.77 -7.02 -5.91
CA VAL A 32 4.12 -7.31 -6.44
C VAL A 32 4.28 -8.80 -6.74
N ASP A 33 3.76 -9.67 -5.87
CA ASP A 33 3.76 -11.12 -6.10
C ASP A 33 2.90 -11.48 -7.32
N GLU A 34 1.73 -10.83 -7.48
CA GLU A 34 0.87 -11.01 -8.64
C GLU A 34 1.56 -10.56 -9.95
N LEU A 35 2.24 -9.41 -9.94
CA LEU A 35 3.03 -8.95 -11.09
C LEU A 35 4.13 -9.94 -11.46
N SER A 36 4.80 -10.52 -10.46
CA SER A 36 5.84 -11.52 -10.66
C SER A 36 5.28 -12.80 -11.28
N ASN A 37 4.12 -13.25 -10.79
CA ASN A 37 3.40 -14.41 -11.34
C ASN A 37 2.96 -14.17 -12.79
N LEU A 38 2.37 -13.01 -13.10
CA LEU A 38 1.96 -12.67 -14.46
C LEU A 38 3.15 -12.55 -15.42
N LYS A 39 4.28 -12.00 -14.96
CA LYS A 39 5.52 -11.96 -15.73
C LYS A 39 6.00 -13.37 -16.08
N GLN A 40 5.93 -14.29 -15.13
CA GLN A 40 6.30 -15.69 -15.37
C GLN A 40 5.35 -16.37 -16.37
N LYS A 41 4.03 -16.21 -16.19
CA LYS A 41 3.02 -16.73 -17.13
C LYS A 41 3.19 -16.18 -18.55
N ALA A 42 3.50 -14.89 -18.69
CA ALA A 42 3.78 -14.28 -19.99
C ALA A 42 5.02 -14.90 -20.65
N LYS A 43 6.11 -15.12 -19.90
CA LYS A 43 7.30 -15.81 -20.40
C LYS A 43 7.00 -17.24 -20.83
N ASP A 44 6.19 -17.97 -20.06
CA ASP A 44 5.83 -19.34 -20.38
C ASP A 44 4.93 -19.44 -21.63
N CYS A 45 4.06 -18.46 -21.86
CA CYS A 45 3.32 -18.35 -23.12
C CYS A 45 4.28 -18.13 -24.31
N LEU A 46 5.24 -17.22 -24.17
CA LEU A 46 6.24 -16.96 -25.23
C LEU A 46 7.10 -18.20 -25.54
N ARG A 47 7.50 -18.96 -24.53
CA ARG A 47 8.22 -20.25 -24.70
C ARG A 47 7.40 -21.28 -25.49
N LYS A 48 6.07 -21.24 -25.36
CA LYS A 48 5.12 -22.09 -26.10
C LYS A 48 4.69 -21.49 -27.43
N HIS A 49 5.31 -20.39 -27.88
CA HIS A 49 4.92 -19.62 -29.06
C HIS A 49 3.47 -19.04 -29.02
N ASP A 50 2.82 -19.02 -27.86
CA ASP A 50 1.51 -18.38 -27.65
C ASP A 50 1.67 -16.87 -27.42
N ARG A 51 1.77 -16.12 -28.53
CA ARG A 51 1.92 -14.66 -28.49
C ARG A 51 0.69 -13.94 -27.94
N GLU A 52 -0.50 -14.45 -28.22
CA GLU A 52 -1.75 -13.83 -27.75
C GLU A 52 -1.96 -14.07 -26.25
N GLY A 53 -1.61 -15.25 -25.73
CA GLY A 53 -1.55 -15.52 -24.29
C GLY A 53 -0.58 -14.61 -23.56
N ALA A 54 0.63 -14.42 -24.12
CA ALA A 54 1.60 -13.49 -23.57
C ALA A 54 1.05 -12.05 -23.51
N LYS A 55 0.42 -11.56 -24.59
CA LYS A 55 -0.22 -10.24 -24.63
C LYS A 55 -1.29 -10.08 -23.55
N ARG A 56 -2.16 -11.08 -23.35
CA ARG A 56 -3.21 -11.04 -22.30
C ARG A 56 -2.62 -10.87 -20.90
N HIS A 57 -1.54 -11.58 -20.59
CA HIS A 57 -0.87 -11.44 -19.29
C HIS A 57 -0.19 -10.08 -19.13
N LEU A 58 0.47 -9.57 -20.18
CA LEU A 58 1.08 -8.23 -20.16
C LEU A 58 0.04 -7.12 -19.99
N TYR A 59 -1.13 -7.24 -20.62
CA TYR A 59 -2.23 -6.29 -20.44
C TYR A 59 -2.74 -6.27 -18.99
N ARG A 60 -2.93 -7.45 -18.37
CA ARG A 60 -3.29 -7.53 -16.94
C ARG A 60 -2.24 -6.89 -16.03
N MET A 61 -0.95 -7.06 -16.35
CA MET A 61 0.13 -6.41 -15.60
C MET A 61 0.03 -4.89 -15.62
N GLN A 62 -0.44 -4.27 -16.72
CA GLN A 62 -0.62 -2.81 -16.77
C GLN A 62 -1.66 -2.33 -15.74
N GLY A 63 -2.78 -3.03 -15.61
CA GLY A 63 -3.80 -2.71 -14.60
C GLY A 63 -3.27 -2.80 -13.17
N ILE A 64 -2.50 -3.85 -12.87
CA ILE A 64 -1.92 -4.04 -11.54
C ILE A 64 -0.84 -3.01 -11.23
N ARG A 65 -0.02 -2.60 -12.22
CA ARG A 65 0.94 -1.50 -12.03
C ARG A 65 0.26 -0.21 -11.60
N GLY A 66 -0.88 0.13 -12.20
CA GLY A 66 -1.67 1.28 -11.77
C GLY A 66 -2.12 1.18 -10.30
N GLN A 67 -2.50 -0.02 -9.85
CA GLN A 67 -2.84 -0.24 -8.43
C GLN A 67 -1.62 -0.13 -7.51
N VAL A 68 -0.45 -0.62 -7.95
CA VAL A 68 0.82 -0.48 -7.21
C VAL A 68 1.19 0.99 -7.04
N ASP A 69 1.08 1.80 -8.10
CA ASP A 69 1.40 3.22 -8.01
C ASP A 69 0.48 3.93 -7.01
N LEU A 70 -0.82 3.63 -7.05
CA LEU A 70 -1.80 4.19 -6.12
C LEU A 70 -1.54 3.77 -4.66
N ILE A 71 -1.28 2.48 -4.40
CA ILE A 71 -1.06 2.01 -3.03
C ILE A 71 0.24 2.59 -2.45
N VAL A 72 1.29 2.78 -3.27
CA VAL A 72 2.52 3.45 -2.84
C VAL A 72 2.25 4.90 -2.43
N ILE A 73 1.40 5.63 -3.15
CA ILE A 73 0.98 6.99 -2.77
C ILE A 73 0.23 6.96 -1.44
N VAL A 74 -0.69 6.01 -1.24
CA VAL A 74 -1.46 5.84 0.00
C VAL A 74 -0.53 5.57 1.19
N ILE A 75 0.41 4.64 1.04
CA ILE A 75 1.41 4.29 2.07
C ILE A 75 2.23 5.51 2.47
N LYS A 76 2.70 6.30 1.50
CA LYS A 76 3.46 7.53 1.76
C LYS A 76 2.64 8.56 2.52
N LYS A 77 1.37 8.74 2.15
CA LYS A 77 0.45 9.66 2.86
C LYS A 77 0.17 9.21 4.29
N GLN A 78 -0.11 7.91 4.50
CA GLN A 78 -0.31 7.35 5.83
C GLN A 78 0.92 7.54 6.71
N GLN A 79 2.12 7.25 6.18
CA GLN A 79 3.37 7.46 6.91
C GLN A 79 3.55 8.94 7.32
N ALA A 80 3.30 9.87 6.40
CA ALA A 80 3.41 11.31 6.70
C ALA A 80 2.43 11.75 7.80
N LEU A 81 1.17 11.27 7.74
CA LEU A 81 0.15 11.58 8.75
C LEU A 81 0.50 10.99 10.12
N ILE A 82 1.04 9.77 10.17
CA ILE A 82 1.50 9.16 11.43
C ILE A 82 2.61 10.03 12.04
N SER A 83 3.61 10.43 11.25
CA SER A 83 4.69 11.31 11.73
C SER A 83 4.19 12.67 12.20
N GLU A 84 3.20 13.26 11.52
CA GLU A 84 2.59 14.52 11.96
C GLU A 84 1.86 14.38 13.30
N LEU A 85 1.16 13.26 13.51
CA LEU A 85 0.50 12.95 14.77
C LEU A 85 1.50 12.70 15.91
N ASP A 86 2.60 12.01 15.63
CA ASP A 86 3.67 11.77 16.61
C ASP A 86 4.26 13.10 17.11
N VAL A 87 4.51 14.05 16.20
CA VAL A 87 4.98 15.39 16.57
C VAL A 87 3.95 16.11 17.43
N LYS A 88 2.67 16.12 17.05
CA LYS A 88 1.59 16.76 17.83
C LYS A 88 1.45 16.14 19.22
N LEU A 89 1.54 14.82 19.34
CA LEU A 89 1.45 14.13 20.62
C LEU A 89 2.65 14.46 21.53
N SER A 90 3.86 14.55 20.97
CA SER A 90 5.05 14.93 21.73
C SER A 90 4.95 16.33 22.34
N HIS A 91 4.35 17.29 21.62
CA HIS A 91 4.11 18.65 22.14
C HIS A 91 3.05 18.74 23.24
N ILE A 92 2.15 17.76 23.34
CA ILE A 92 1.10 17.75 24.38
C ILE A 92 1.57 17.02 25.65
N GLN A 93 2.52 16.09 25.51
CA GLN A 93 3.06 15.29 26.61
C GLN A 93 4.30 15.91 27.29
N SER A 94 4.89 16.95 26.69
CA SER A 94 6.01 17.72 27.23
C SER A 94 5.54 18.93 28.04
#